data_AF-A0A535EYY4-F1
#
_entry.id   AF-A0A535EYY4-F1
#
_cell.length_a   1.000
_cell.length_b   1.000
_cell.length_c   1.000
_cell.angle_alpha   90.00
_cell.angle_beta   90.00
_cell.angle_gamma   90.00
#
_symmetry.space_group_name_H-M   'P 1'
#
loop_
_entity.id
_entity.type
_entity.pdbx_description
1 polymer ?
#
loop_
_entity_poly.entity_id
_entity_poly.type
_entity_poly.pdbx_seq_one_letter_code
_entity_poly.pdbx_strand_id
1 'polypeptide(L)'
;MQYQQYETQHIFDDHRQHMLYNQPTEPTLNTVAPSLPTNYYLREARLQRPLHGLSKVLAGIVRKINQLLGFTFIMLLLLLLTRFLLTLFGLTTSLIVRWIYDASNIMLIPFDNILPKVPYHGMMVDVSVLVAMGAYMVVVVMVRWFLRVLVARV
;
A
#
# COMPACT_ATOMS: atom_id res chain seq x y z
N MET A 1 -59.08 26.51 -59.29
CA MET A 1 -58.39 27.70 -58.77
C MET A 1 -58.47 27.68 -57.26
N GLN A 2 -57.32 27.90 -56.61
CA GLN A 2 -57.18 28.56 -55.30
C GLN A 2 -57.57 27.81 -54.02
N TYR A 3 -56.53 27.21 -53.43
CA TYR A 3 -56.16 27.18 -52.01
C TYR A 3 -57.15 27.75 -50.99
N GLN A 4 -57.60 26.89 -50.08
CA GLN A 4 -57.89 27.21 -48.68
C GLN A 4 -57.73 25.90 -47.89
N GLN A 5 -56.67 25.66 -47.10
CA GLN A 5 -56.15 26.38 -45.92
C GLN A 5 -56.35 25.51 -44.66
N TYR A 6 -55.20 25.11 -44.11
CA TYR A 6 -54.90 24.81 -42.70
C TYR A 6 -55.03 23.38 -42.14
N GLU A 7 -53.84 22.79 -41.96
CA GLU A 7 -53.39 22.20 -40.71
C GLU A 7 -54.32 21.15 -40.08
N THR A 8 -54.31 20.01 -40.75
CA THR A 8 -54.42 18.70 -40.14
C THR A 8 -53.32 18.51 -39.08
N GLN A 9 -53.66 17.95 -37.93
CA GLN A 9 -52.79 17.49 -36.81
C GLN A 9 -52.71 18.40 -35.58
N HIS A 10 -53.83 18.65 -34.93
CA HIS A 10 -53.88 18.67 -33.47
C HIS A 10 -55.31 18.24 -33.06
N ILE A 11 -55.44 17.54 -31.93
CA ILE A 11 -56.69 17.01 -31.34
C ILE A 11 -57.02 15.57 -31.79
N PHE A 12 -56.18 14.62 -31.36
CA PHE A 12 -56.57 13.22 -31.12
C PHE A 12 -55.93 12.75 -29.79
N ASP A 13 -56.17 13.52 -28.74
CA ASP A 13 -56.23 13.04 -27.36
C ASP A 13 -57.68 13.33 -26.96
N ASP A 14 -58.49 12.36 -26.61
CA ASP A 14 -58.73 11.98 -25.21
C ASP A 14 -59.96 11.05 -25.26
N HIS A 15 -60.07 10.02 -24.41
CA HIS A 15 -61.26 9.14 -24.25
C HIS A 15 -61.33 7.77 -24.98
N ARG A 16 -60.26 6.96 -24.97
CA ARG A 16 -60.40 5.49 -25.25
C ARG A 16 -59.55 4.57 -24.37
N GLN A 17 -59.44 4.82 -23.07
CA GLN A 17 -58.81 3.84 -22.16
C GLN A 17 -59.61 3.56 -20.88
N HIS A 18 -60.93 3.76 -20.91
CA HIS A 18 -61.85 3.18 -19.94
C HIS A 18 -62.47 1.89 -20.48
N MET A 19 -61.67 0.85 -20.66
CA MET A 19 -62.15 -0.54 -20.72
C MET A 19 -61.14 -1.42 -19.99
N LEU A 20 -61.45 -1.79 -18.75
CA LEU A 20 -61.99 -3.12 -18.44
C LEU A 20 -60.91 -4.21 -18.50
N TYR A 21 -59.98 -4.21 -17.54
CA TYR A 21 -59.28 -5.43 -17.15
C TYR A 21 -59.43 -5.63 -15.66
N ASN A 22 -60.64 -6.07 -15.32
CA ASN A 22 -60.98 -6.59 -14.01
C ASN A 22 -60.41 -8.02 -13.95
N GLN A 23 -59.13 -8.15 -13.58
CA GLN A 23 -58.51 -9.45 -13.34
C GLN A 23 -58.00 -9.46 -11.90
N PRO A 24 -58.55 -10.29 -11.01
CA PRO A 24 -58.02 -10.43 -9.66
C PRO A 24 -56.66 -11.13 -9.74
N THR A 25 -55.58 -10.34 -9.80
CA THR A 25 -54.23 -10.79 -9.46
C THR A 25 -54.10 -10.81 -7.95
N GLU A 26 -54.81 -11.72 -7.28
CA GLU A 26 -54.47 -12.07 -5.91
C GLU A 26 -53.26 -13.02 -5.95
N PRO A 27 -52.08 -12.62 -5.44
CA PRO A 27 -51.04 -13.59 -5.19
C PRO A 27 -51.54 -14.50 -4.07
N THR A 28 -51.83 -15.77 -4.38
CA THR A 28 -52.05 -16.78 -3.33
C THR A 28 -50.76 -16.94 -2.54
N LEU A 29 -50.68 -16.23 -1.42
CA LEU A 29 -49.54 -16.11 -0.52
C LEU A 29 -49.45 -17.34 0.41
N ASN A 30 -49.48 -18.54 -0.16
CA ASN A 30 -49.32 -19.78 0.61
C ASN A 30 -47.90 -20.34 0.46
N THR A 31 -46.91 -19.53 0.80
CA THR A 31 -45.64 -20.01 1.36
C THR A 31 -45.10 -18.86 2.19
N VAL A 32 -45.42 -18.87 3.48
CA VAL A 32 -44.74 -18.05 4.48
C VAL A 32 -43.31 -18.59 4.57
N ALA A 33 -42.43 -18.14 3.67
CA ALA A 33 -41.01 -18.18 3.96
C ALA A 33 -40.81 -17.37 5.25
N PRO A 34 -40.15 -17.91 6.28
CA PRO A 34 -39.86 -17.14 7.48
C PRO A 34 -39.15 -15.86 7.05
N SER A 35 -39.76 -14.71 7.30
CA SER A 35 -39.09 -13.43 7.09
C SER A 35 -37.92 -13.41 8.07
N LEU A 36 -36.72 -13.61 7.53
CA LEU A 36 -35.49 -13.46 8.30
C LEU A 36 -35.52 -12.06 8.95
N PRO A 37 -35.25 -11.95 10.25
CA PRO A 37 -35.28 -10.67 10.94
C PRO A 37 -34.26 -9.70 10.32
N THR A 38 -34.75 -8.77 9.47
CA THR A 38 -34.01 -7.71 8.75
C THR A 38 -33.20 -6.80 9.68
N ASN A 39 -33.55 -6.80 10.97
CA ASN A 39 -32.99 -6.00 12.04
C ASN A 39 -31.59 -6.42 12.51
N TYR A 40 -31.09 -7.61 12.16
CA TYR A 40 -29.72 -8.00 12.52
C TYR A 40 -28.65 -7.44 11.57
N TYR A 41 -28.97 -7.18 10.30
CA TYR A 41 -27.99 -6.72 9.31
C TYR A 41 -27.83 -5.19 9.26
N LEU A 42 -28.82 -4.41 9.67
CA LEU A 42 -28.82 -2.96 9.45
C LEU A 42 -28.07 -2.16 10.53
N ARG A 43 -27.99 -2.67 11.76
CA ARG A 43 -27.41 -1.94 12.89
C ARG A 43 -25.88 -1.87 12.83
N GLU A 44 -25.25 -2.89 12.24
CA GLU A 44 -23.79 -2.92 12.09
C GLU A 44 -23.31 -2.01 10.94
N ALA A 45 -24.11 -1.85 9.87
CA ALA A 45 -23.75 -1.06 8.69
C ALA A 45 -23.58 0.45 8.95
N ARG A 46 -24.19 0.98 10.01
CA ARG A 46 -24.11 2.42 10.35
C ARG A 46 -22.91 2.77 11.23
N LEU A 47 -22.44 1.85 12.06
CA LEU A 47 -21.24 2.02 12.91
C LEU A 47 -19.92 1.64 12.20
N GLN A 48 -19.99 0.93 11.07
CA GLN A 48 -18.81 0.54 10.29
C GLN A 48 -18.31 1.61 9.31
N ARG A 49 -19.07 2.68 9.06
CA ARG A 49 -18.67 3.78 8.15
C ARG A 49 -17.47 4.62 8.62
N PRO A 50 -17.30 5.00 9.90
CA PRO A 50 -16.14 5.79 10.32
C PRO A 50 -14.82 4.98 10.32
N LEU A 51 -14.86 3.66 10.48
CA LEU A 51 -13.67 2.82 10.59
C LEU A 51 -12.94 2.61 9.26
N HIS A 52 -13.67 2.56 8.15
CA HIS A 52 -13.10 2.39 6.80
C HIS A 52 -12.27 3.59 6.31
N GLY A 53 -12.52 4.79 6.84
CA GLY A 53 -11.67 5.95 6.56
C GLY A 53 -10.32 5.85 7.26
N LEU A 54 -10.33 5.35 8.50
CA LEU A 54 -9.14 5.25 9.35
C LEU A 54 -8.19 4.15 8.87
N SER A 55 -8.70 3.00 8.45
CA SER A 55 -7.88 1.92 7.86
C SER A 55 -7.17 2.34 6.58
N LYS A 56 -7.80 3.16 5.73
CA LYS A 56 -7.17 3.73 4.52
C LYS A 56 -6.01 4.68 4.86
N VAL A 57 -6.17 5.50 5.90
CA VAL A 57 -5.11 6.40 6.37
C VAL A 57 -3.96 5.59 6.97
N LEU A 58 -4.24 4.59 7.80
CA LEU A 58 -3.24 3.68 8.36
C LEU A 58 -2.48 2.92 7.26
N ALA A 59 -3.20 2.36 6.28
CA ALA A 59 -2.59 1.70 5.13
C ALA A 59 -1.70 2.66 4.31
N GLY A 60 -2.13 3.92 4.15
CA GLY A 60 -1.33 4.99 3.52
C GLY A 60 -0.05 5.30 4.29
N ILE A 61 -0.13 5.41 5.62
CA ILE A 61 1.02 5.64 6.50
C ILE A 61 2.00 4.46 6.41
N VAL A 62 1.53 3.21 6.52
CA VAL A 62 2.41 2.04 6.42
C VAL A 62 3.09 1.97 5.05
N ARG A 63 2.37 2.29 3.96
CA ARG A 63 2.96 2.37 2.62
C ARG A 63 4.07 3.42 2.55
N LYS A 64 3.86 4.60 3.15
CA LYS A 64 4.87 5.67 3.20
C LYS A 64 6.09 5.26 4.03
N ILE A 65 5.88 4.61 5.19
CA ILE A 65 6.95 4.07 6.04
C ILE A 65 7.76 3.02 5.27
N ASN A 66 7.11 2.10 4.56
CA ASN A 66 7.81 1.07 3.78
C ASN A 66 8.65 1.68 2.64
N GLN A 67 8.17 2.76 2.00
CA GLN A 67 8.94 3.48 0.99
C GLN A 67 10.15 4.19 1.60
N LEU A 68 9.96 4.88 2.73
CA LEU A 68 11.05 5.56 3.43
C LEU A 68 12.09 4.56 3.94
N LEU A 69 11.65 3.45 4.53
CA LEU A 69 12.52 2.36 4.97
C LEU A 69 13.36 1.82 3.81
N GLY A 70 12.76 1.66 2.63
CA GLY A 70 13.49 1.24 1.44
C GLY A 70 14.51 2.25 0.96
N PHE A 71 14.16 3.53 0.95
CA PHE A 71 15.07 4.61 0.61
C PHE A 71 16.25 4.69 1.59
N THR A 72 15.97 4.70 2.90
CA THR A 72 16.98 4.71 3.95
C THR A 72 17.87 3.48 3.89
N PHE A 73 17.31 2.30 3.57
CA PHE A 73 18.11 1.08 3.40
C PHE A 73 19.08 1.19 2.21
N ILE A 74 18.64 1.71 1.07
CA ILE A 74 19.51 1.92 -0.10
C ILE A 74 20.62 2.91 0.24
N MET A 75 20.29 4.02 0.91
CA MET A 75 21.24 5.02 1.40
C MET A 75 22.29 4.40 2.34
N LEU A 76 21.83 3.60 3.32
CA LEU A 76 22.70 2.88 4.25
C LEU A 76 23.64 1.93 3.49
N LEU A 77 23.10 1.12 2.58
CA LEU A 77 23.88 0.14 1.85
C LEU A 77 24.90 0.80 0.92
N LEU A 78 24.53 1.92 0.29
CA LEU A 78 25.44 2.74 -0.51
C LEU A 78 26.57 3.34 0.34
N LEU A 79 26.26 3.81 1.55
CA LEU A 79 27.27 4.35 2.48
C LEU A 79 28.26 3.26 2.92
N LEU A 80 27.77 2.09 3.33
CA LEU A 80 28.59 0.93 3.69
C LEU A 80 29.41 0.43 2.49
N LEU A 81 28.83 0.43 1.28
CA LEU A 81 29.53 0.02 0.06
C LEU A 81 30.65 0.99 -0.29
N THR A 82 30.39 2.29 -0.16
CA THR A 82 31.40 3.32 -0.36
C THR A 82 32.54 3.14 0.62
N ARG A 83 32.26 2.94 1.92
CA ARG A 83 33.30 2.62 2.92
C ARG A 83 34.07 1.36 2.56
N PHE A 84 33.38 0.30 2.15
CA PHE A 84 34.01 -0.95 1.76
C PHE A 84 35.02 -0.73 0.62
N LEU A 85 34.62 -0.02 -0.43
CA LEU A 85 35.50 0.32 -1.56
C LEU A 85 36.69 1.18 -1.11
N LEU A 86 36.46 2.19 -0.27
CA LEU A 86 37.53 3.02 0.27
C LEU A 86 38.54 2.19 1.08
N THR A 87 38.07 1.22 1.86
CA THR A 87 38.94 0.32 2.64
C THR A 87 39.69 -0.64 1.71
N LEU A 88 39.02 -1.17 0.69
CA LEU A 88 39.60 -2.08 -0.30
C LEU A 88 40.82 -1.46 -0.99
N PHE A 89 40.71 -0.19 -1.37
CA PHE A 89 41.80 0.57 -2.00
C PHE A 89 42.75 1.27 -1.00
N GLY A 90 42.54 1.13 0.31
CA GLY A 90 43.37 1.76 1.34
C GLY A 90 43.28 3.30 1.36
N LEU A 91 42.18 3.88 0.87
CA LEU A 91 41.97 5.32 0.80
C LEU A 91 41.56 5.86 2.18
N THR A 92 42.35 6.78 2.73
CA THR A 92 42.11 7.37 4.07
C THR A 92 42.38 8.88 4.15
N THR A 93 43.07 9.46 3.18
CA THR A 93 43.70 10.79 3.34
C THR A 93 42.75 11.98 3.17
N SER A 94 41.64 11.82 2.44
CA SER A 94 40.77 12.96 2.12
C SER A 94 39.71 13.24 3.18
N LEU A 95 39.30 14.51 3.31
CA LEU A 95 38.28 14.93 4.27
C LEU A 95 36.93 14.22 4.04
N ILE A 96 36.54 14.06 2.78
CA ILE A 96 35.30 13.37 2.38
C ILE A 96 35.35 11.90 2.80
N VAL A 97 36.51 11.25 2.60
CA VAL A 97 36.73 9.86 3.01
C VAL A 97 36.58 9.71 4.51
N ARG A 98 37.19 10.61 5.29
CA ARG A 98 37.05 10.60 6.76
C ARG A 98 35.59 10.76 7.21
N TRP A 99 34.86 11.69 6.59
CA TRP A 99 33.42 11.87 6.85
C TRP A 99 32.60 10.59 6.57
N ILE A 100 32.92 9.86 5.49
CA ILE A 100 32.27 8.59 5.17
C ILE A 100 32.57 7.53 6.24
N TYR A 101 33.83 7.44 6.70
CA TYR A 101 34.20 6.53 7.79
C TYR A 101 33.48 6.86 9.09
N ASP A 102 33.40 8.13 9.46
CA ASP A 102 32.74 8.58 10.70
C ASP A 102 31.23 8.28 10.64
N ALA A 103 30.56 8.64 9.54
CA ALA A 103 29.12 8.40 9.37
C ALA A 103 28.76 6.91 9.39
N SER A 104 29.58 6.07 8.77
CA SER A 104 29.36 4.63 8.74
C SER A 104 29.80 3.93 10.04
N ASN A 105 30.64 4.55 10.87
CA ASN A 105 31.15 3.91 12.08
C ASN A 105 30.04 3.60 13.07
N ILE A 106 29.07 4.50 13.22
CA ILE A 106 27.90 4.32 14.10
C ILE A 106 27.12 3.06 13.71
N MET A 107 27.03 2.77 12.42
CA MET A 107 26.34 1.57 11.90
C MET A 107 27.20 0.30 12.06
N LEU A 108 28.51 0.42 12.23
CA LEU A 108 29.40 -0.73 12.36
C LEU A 108 29.67 -1.12 13.82
N ILE A 109 29.31 -0.29 14.80
CA ILE A 109 29.42 -0.59 16.24
C ILE A 109 28.98 -2.02 16.61
N PRO A 110 27.80 -2.54 16.20
CA PRO A 110 27.38 -3.88 16.59
C PRO A 110 28.18 -5.00 15.91
N PHE A 111 28.94 -4.68 14.85
CA PHE A 111 29.79 -5.61 14.10
C PHE A 111 31.28 -5.35 14.33
N ASP A 112 31.62 -4.44 15.24
CA ASP A 112 32.99 -4.03 15.47
C ASP A 112 33.80 -5.19 16.04
N ASN A 113 35.00 -5.39 15.48
CA ASN A 113 35.92 -6.48 15.85
C ASN A 113 35.37 -7.91 15.76
N ILE A 114 34.25 -8.18 15.09
CA ILE A 114 33.79 -9.56 14.87
C ILE A 114 34.77 -10.30 13.95
N LEU A 115 35.29 -9.62 12.92
CA LEU A 115 36.29 -10.17 12.01
C LEU A 115 37.42 -9.17 11.74
N PRO A 116 38.69 -9.62 11.75
CA PRO A 116 39.82 -8.76 11.43
C PRO A 116 39.81 -8.38 9.94
N LYS A 117 40.44 -7.24 9.63
CA LYS A 117 40.69 -6.85 8.24
C LYS A 117 41.74 -7.78 7.64
N VAL A 118 41.45 -8.35 6.47
CA VAL A 118 42.32 -9.33 5.82
C VAL A 118 43.07 -8.63 4.67
N PRO A 119 44.41 -8.57 4.71
CA PRO A 119 45.18 -8.09 3.58
C PRO A 119 45.16 -9.13 2.45
N TYR A 120 44.91 -8.69 1.22
CA TYR A 120 44.89 -9.56 0.04
C TYR A 120 45.50 -8.85 -1.17
N HIS A 121 46.67 -9.30 -1.63
CA HIS A 121 47.35 -8.77 -2.83
C HIS A 121 47.47 -7.23 -2.88
N GLY A 122 47.79 -6.59 -1.75
CA GLY A 122 47.90 -5.12 -1.66
C GLY A 122 46.58 -4.38 -1.42
N MET A 123 45.45 -5.08 -1.41
CA MET A 123 44.14 -4.56 -1.00
C MET A 123 43.84 -4.92 0.46
N MET A 124 42.98 -4.15 1.12
CA MET A 124 42.49 -4.47 2.48
C MET A 124 41.00 -4.81 2.47
N VAL A 125 40.66 -6.07 2.70
CA VAL A 125 39.27 -6.51 2.74
C VAL A 125 38.75 -6.41 4.16
N ASP A 126 37.76 -5.54 4.37
CA ASP A 126 37.05 -5.42 5.65
C ASP A 126 35.82 -6.34 5.65
N VAL A 127 36.01 -7.56 6.18
CA VAL A 127 34.95 -8.59 6.21
C VAL A 127 33.82 -8.19 7.15
N SER A 128 34.10 -7.43 8.22
CA SER A 128 33.09 -6.92 9.15
C SER A 128 32.10 -6.00 8.44
N VAL A 129 32.55 -5.21 7.46
CA VAL A 129 31.67 -4.38 6.62
C VAL A 129 30.76 -5.23 5.73
N LEU A 130 31.26 -6.31 5.13
CA LEU A 130 30.43 -7.26 4.37
C LEU A 130 29.36 -7.90 5.24
N VAL A 131 29.74 -8.36 6.43
CA VAL A 131 28.82 -8.98 7.39
C VAL A 131 27.74 -7.98 7.80
N ALA A 132 28.11 -6.72 8.07
CA ALA A 132 27.15 -5.67 8.39
C ALA A 132 26.14 -5.45 7.26
N MET A 133 26.58 -5.39 5.99
CA MET A 133 25.66 -5.28 4.84
C MET A 133 24.66 -6.43 4.80
N GLY A 134 25.15 -7.67 4.94
CA GLY A 134 24.32 -8.87 4.95
C GLY A 134 23.31 -8.86 6.10
N ALA A 135 23.76 -8.55 7.31
CA ALA A 135 22.91 -8.46 8.49
C ALA A 135 21.82 -7.38 8.33
N TYR A 136 22.19 -6.19 7.84
CA TYR A 136 21.21 -5.12 7.59
C TYR A 136 20.20 -5.49 6.50
N MET A 137 20.61 -6.23 5.48
CA MET A 137 19.70 -6.75 4.47
C MET A 137 18.67 -7.70 5.09
N VAL A 138 19.10 -8.62 5.96
CA VAL A 138 18.20 -9.54 6.68
C VAL A 138 17.20 -8.76 7.55
N VAL A 139 17.69 -7.80 8.34
CA VAL A 139 16.84 -6.96 9.21
C VAL A 139 15.77 -6.24 8.38
N VAL A 140 16.14 -5.62 7.27
CA VAL A 140 15.17 -4.88 6.44
C VAL A 140 14.17 -5.82 5.77
N VAL A 141 14.60 -6.99 5.32
CA VAL A 141 13.67 -8.00 4.80
C VAL A 141 12.67 -8.42 5.88
N MET A 142 13.13 -8.70 7.10
CA MET A 142 12.25 -9.04 8.23
C MET A 142 11.26 -7.92 8.56
N VAL A 143 11.72 -6.67 8.65
CA VAL A 143 10.85 -5.52 8.94
C VAL A 143 9.82 -5.32 7.82
N ARG A 144 10.23 -5.44 6.55
CA ARG A 144 9.31 -5.36 5.40
C ARG A 144 8.27 -6.45 5.41
N TRP A 145 8.67 -7.68 5.75
CA TRP A 145 7.74 -8.81 5.90
C TRP A 145 6.74 -8.54 7.02
N PHE A 146 7.21 -8.09 8.18
CA PHE A 146 6.37 -7.74 9.31
C PHE A 146 5.36 -6.63 8.95
N LEU A 147 5.82 -5.56 8.29
CA LEU A 147 4.93 -4.48 7.83
C LEU A 147 3.88 -4.97 6.82
N ARG A 148 4.24 -5.87 5.90
CA ARG A 148 3.26 -6.46 4.97
C ARG A 148 2.21 -7.29 5.70
N VAL A 149 2.62 -8.13 6.64
CA VAL A 149 1.70 -8.95 7.44
C VAL A 149 0.78 -8.06 8.28
N LEU A 150 1.30 -6.96 8.83
CA LEU A 150 0.51 -6.00 9.59
C LEU A 150 -0.56 -5.33 8.71
N VAL A 151 -0.22 -4.90 7.49
CA VAL A 151 -1.20 -4.31 6.56
C VAL A 151 -2.23 -5.34 6.10
N ALA A 152 -1.84 -6.60 5.89
CA ALA A 152 -2.77 -7.65 5.47
C ALA A 152 -3.81 -8.00 6.57
N ARG A 153 -3.55 -7.63 7.83
CA ARG A 153 -4.41 -7.90 8.98
C ARG A 153 -5.32 -6.72 9.36
N VAL A 154 -5.13 -5.53 8.76
CA VAL A 154 -5.89 -4.28 9.02
C VAL A 154 -6.82 -4.00 7.86
#